data_AF-A0A6B2G5L4-F1
#
_entry.id   AF-A0A6B2G5L4-F1
#
_cell.length_a   1.000
_cell.length_b   1.000
_cell.length_c   1.000
_cell.angle_alpha   90.00
_cell.angle_beta   90.00
_cell.angle_gamma   90.00
#
_symmetry.space_group_name_H-M   'P 1'
#
loop_
_entity.id
_entity.type
_entity.pdbx_description
1 polymer ?
#
loop_
_entity_poly.entity_id
_entity_poly.type
_entity_poly.pdbx_seq_one_letter_code
_entity_poly.pdbx_strand_id
1 'polypeptide(L)'
;MEKTFPSKLTNDERDTKIIQNQLKQFSSPKTRSTALEELEKFKSNPKLPQLFWKTFGCVAILVLETVKVYPYLYQFTLTEEITKDVCNVIAMLNCLASDPESRKTFIEGNFI
;
A
#
# COMPACT_ATOMS: atom_id res chain seq x y z
N MET A 1 -38.76 -16.64 16.42
CA MET A 1 -38.70 -15.26 15.87
C MET A 1 -37.66 -14.52 16.67
N GLU A 2 -36.44 -14.38 16.16
CA GLU A 2 -35.63 -13.17 16.39
C GLU A 2 -34.54 -13.18 15.33
N LYS A 3 -34.70 -12.30 14.33
CA LYS A 3 -33.69 -12.04 13.32
C LYS A 3 -32.78 -10.97 13.91
N THR A 4 -31.63 -11.36 14.45
CA THR A 4 -30.60 -10.40 14.87
C THR A 4 -29.93 -9.86 13.60
N PHE A 5 -30.34 -8.65 13.22
CA PHE A 5 -29.71 -7.85 12.16
C PHE A 5 -28.24 -7.56 12.49
N PRO A 6 -27.36 -7.44 11.48
CA PRO A 6 -25.93 -7.47 11.69
C PRO A 6 -25.48 -6.22 12.45
N SER A 7 -24.70 -6.48 13.50
CA SER A 7 -24.01 -5.49 14.32
C SER A 7 -23.32 -4.43 13.46
N LYS A 8 -23.52 -3.16 13.83
CA LYS A 8 -22.75 -2.02 13.33
C LYS A 8 -21.26 -2.39 13.36
N LEU A 9 -20.62 -2.48 12.19
CA LEU A 9 -19.18 -2.76 12.12
C LEU A 9 -18.43 -1.73 12.97
N THR A 10 -17.53 -2.21 13.82
CA THR A 10 -16.62 -1.34 14.57
C THR A 10 -15.79 -0.51 13.59
N ASN A 11 -15.34 0.70 13.99
CA ASN A 11 -14.60 1.59 13.09
C ASN A 11 -13.36 0.91 12.49
N ASP A 12 -12.70 0.05 13.28
CA ASP A 12 -11.52 -0.71 12.90
C ASP A 12 -11.79 -1.80 11.83
N GLU A 13 -12.94 -2.47 11.88
CA GLU A 13 -13.35 -3.44 10.84
C GLU A 13 -13.69 -2.75 9.52
N ARG A 14 -14.26 -1.53 9.60
CA ARG A 14 -14.53 -0.70 8.41
C ARG A 14 -13.24 -0.26 7.75
N ASP A 15 -12.28 0.24 8.53
CA ASP A 15 -10.97 0.67 8.02
C ASP A 15 -10.20 -0.50 7.41
N THR A 16 -10.22 -1.66 8.06
CA THR A 16 -9.61 -2.90 7.52
C THR A 16 -10.18 -3.26 6.15
N LYS A 17 -11.51 -3.15 5.99
CA LYS A 17 -12.18 -3.46 4.72
C LYS A 17 -11.84 -2.43 3.63
N ILE A 18 -11.73 -1.16 3.99
CA ILE A 18 -11.31 -0.09 3.07
C ILE A 18 -9.88 -0.35 2.60
N ILE A 19 -8.95 -0.62 3.53
CA ILE A 19 -7.55 -0.93 3.22
C ILE A 19 -7.46 -2.12 2.25
N GLN A 20 -8.15 -3.24 2.54
CA GLN A 20 -8.17 -4.40 1.64
C GLN A 20 -8.71 -4.08 0.25
N ASN A 21 -9.74 -3.25 0.16
CA ASN A 21 -10.26 -2.82 -1.14
C ASN A 21 -9.22 -1.97 -1.90
N GLN A 22 -8.53 -1.06 -1.22
CA GLN A 22 -7.48 -0.25 -1.85
C GLN A 22 -6.27 -1.10 -2.29
N LEU A 23 -5.88 -2.13 -1.53
CA LEU A 23 -4.82 -3.06 -1.93
C LEU A 23 -5.18 -3.82 -3.22
N LYS A 24 -6.46 -4.19 -3.39
CA LYS A 24 -6.93 -4.77 -4.65
C LYS A 24 -6.85 -3.77 -5.81
N GLN A 25 -7.22 -2.51 -5.57
CA GLN A 25 -7.09 -1.46 -6.59
C GLN A 25 -5.63 -1.19 -6.94
N PHE A 26 -4.73 -1.18 -5.95
CA PHE A 26 -3.30 -0.99 -6.14
C PHE A 26 -2.66 -2.03 -7.08
N SER A 27 -3.22 -3.24 -7.13
CA SER A 27 -2.78 -4.29 -8.05
C SER A 27 -3.01 -3.92 -9.52
N SER A 28 -4.01 -3.09 -9.82
CA SER A 28 -4.31 -2.63 -11.18
C SER A 28 -3.48 -1.39 -11.54
N PRO A 29 -2.74 -1.38 -12.67
CA PRO A 29 -1.97 -0.22 -13.11
C PRO A 29 -2.80 1.07 -13.28
N LYS A 30 -4.09 0.93 -13.64
CA LYS A 30 -4.96 2.07 -13.93
C LYS A 30 -5.44 2.82 -12.69
N THR A 31 -5.50 2.13 -11.55
CA THR A 31 -6.02 2.70 -10.29
C THR A 31 -4.94 2.82 -9.22
N ARG A 32 -3.68 2.50 -9.58
CA ARG A 32 -2.56 2.40 -8.64
C ARG A 32 -2.22 3.69 -7.92
N SER A 33 -2.02 4.79 -8.66
CA SER A 33 -1.65 6.08 -8.07
C SER A 33 -2.71 6.55 -7.08
N THR A 34 -3.99 6.52 -7.48
CA THR A 34 -5.12 6.87 -6.61
C THR A 34 -5.25 5.94 -5.40
N ALA A 35 -5.10 4.63 -5.59
CA ALA A 35 -5.16 3.67 -4.49
C ALA A 35 -4.03 3.88 -3.47
N LEU A 36 -2.83 4.23 -3.95
CA LEU A 36 -1.68 4.50 -3.10
C LEU A 36 -1.87 5.78 -2.28
N GLU A 37 -2.43 6.84 -2.88
CA GLU A 37 -2.79 8.07 -2.18
C GLU A 37 -3.83 7.82 -1.08
N GLU A 38 -4.83 6.97 -1.35
CA GLU A 38 -5.80 6.57 -0.32
C GLU A 38 -5.14 5.72 0.78
N LEU A 39 -4.26 4.78 0.44
CA LEU A 39 -3.55 3.94 1.43
C LEU A 39 -2.64 4.76 2.34
N GLU A 40 -2.05 5.86 1.86
CA GLU A 40 -1.18 6.72 2.66
C GLU A 40 -1.93 7.36 3.83
N LYS A 41 -3.24 7.63 3.69
CA LYS A 41 -4.09 8.15 4.77
C LYS A 41 -4.24 7.17 5.93
N PHE A 42 -4.05 5.87 5.66
CA PHE A 42 -4.12 4.80 6.66
C PHE A 42 -2.74 4.38 7.17
N LYS A 43 -1.66 5.12 6.89
CA LYS A 43 -0.30 4.76 7.34
C LYS A 43 -0.13 4.62 8.85
N SER A 44 -0.98 5.32 9.63
CA SER A 44 -1.00 5.22 11.10
C SER A 44 -1.71 3.96 11.60
N ASN A 45 -2.40 3.22 10.73
CA ASN A 45 -3.10 1.99 11.11
C ASN A 45 -2.09 0.84 11.22
N PRO A 46 -1.92 0.23 12.41
CA PRO A 46 -0.91 -0.83 12.62
C PRO A 46 -1.19 -2.11 11.84
N LYS A 47 -2.42 -2.30 11.33
CA LYS A 47 -2.78 -3.47 10.50
C LYS A 47 -2.40 -3.30 9.04
N LEU A 48 -2.14 -2.07 8.59
CA LEU A 48 -1.84 -1.80 7.19
C LEU A 48 -0.61 -2.58 6.72
N PRO A 49 0.55 -2.57 7.40
CA PRO A 49 1.74 -3.28 6.93
C PRO A 49 1.53 -4.79 6.77
N GLN A 50 0.88 -5.42 7.75
CA GLN A 50 0.57 -6.84 7.69
C GLN A 50 -0.39 -7.19 6.55
N LEU A 51 -1.44 -6.39 6.32
CA LEU A 51 -2.40 -6.60 5.23
C LEU A 51 -1.75 -6.40 3.87
N PHE A 52 -0.89 -5.38 3.77
CA PHE A 52 -0.13 -5.08 2.56
C PHE A 52 0.79 -6.26 2.21
N TRP A 53 1.53 -6.80 3.19
CA TRP A 53 2.44 -7.93 3.00
C TRP A 53 1.73 -9.22 2.60
N LYS A 54 0.56 -9.48 3.20
CA LYS A 54 -0.26 -10.67 2.86
C LYS A 54 -0.93 -10.58 1.50
N THR A 55 -0.95 -9.39 0.88
CA THR A 55 -1.54 -9.23 -0.44
C THR A 55 -0.49 -9.52 -1.52
N PHE A 56 -0.76 -10.58 -2.30
CA PHE A 56 0.15 -11.07 -3.32
C PHE A 56 0.55 -9.97 -4.32
N GLY A 57 1.85 -9.87 -4.59
CA GLY A 57 2.40 -8.97 -5.60
C GLY A 57 2.45 -7.49 -5.22
N CYS A 58 1.85 -7.05 -4.10
CA CYS A 58 1.84 -5.63 -3.72
C CYS A 58 3.26 -5.08 -3.46
N VAL A 59 4.11 -5.84 -2.76
CA VAL A 59 5.50 -5.42 -2.48
C VAL A 59 6.32 -5.37 -3.77
N ALA A 60 6.17 -6.36 -4.64
CA ALA A 60 6.84 -6.37 -5.95
C ALA A 60 6.42 -5.17 -6.81
N ILE A 61 5.14 -4.82 -6.80
CA ILE A 61 4.62 -3.63 -7.49
C ILE A 61 5.27 -2.36 -6.93
N LEU A 62 5.40 -2.19 -5.60
CA LEU A 62 6.07 -1.02 -5.03
C LEU A 62 7.52 -0.88 -5.53
N VAL A 63 8.28 -1.97 -5.53
CA VAL A 63 9.66 -1.97 -6.03
C VAL A 63 9.70 -1.60 -7.51
N LEU A 64 8.80 -2.16 -8.32
CA LEU A 64 8.70 -1.82 -9.74
C LEU A 64 8.33 -0.36 -9.97
N GLU A 65 7.44 0.22 -9.16
CA GLU A 65 7.13 1.66 -9.24
C GLU A 65 8.34 2.54 -8.93
N THR A 66 9.19 2.17 -7.96
CA THR A 66 10.45 2.88 -7.73
C THR A 66 11.38 2.80 -8.94
N VAL A 67 11.48 1.62 -9.58
CA VAL A 67 12.32 1.43 -10.78
C VAL A 67 11.79 2.19 -12.00
N LYS A 68 10.47 2.40 -12.10
CA LYS A 68 9.87 3.16 -13.21
C LYS A 68 10.31 4.62 -13.29
N VAL A 69 10.87 5.17 -12.22
CA VAL A 69 11.38 6.55 -12.23
C VAL A 69 12.72 6.69 -12.96
N TYR A 70 13.51 5.62 -13.12
CA TYR A 70 14.84 5.71 -13.71
C TYR A 70 14.91 6.32 -15.12
N PRO A 71 14.01 5.99 -16.08
CA PRO A 71 14.00 6.62 -17.39
C PRO A 71 13.82 8.15 -17.32
N TYR A 72 12.99 8.63 -16.40
CA TYR A 72 12.71 10.06 -16.22
C TYR A 72 13.89 10.79 -15.56
N LEU A 73 14.59 10.13 -14.63
CA LEU A 73 15.83 10.67 -14.05
C LEU A 73 16.93 10.79 -15.09
N TYR A 74 17.07 9.79 -15.97
CA TYR A 74 18.09 9.81 -17.02
C TYR A 74 17.83 10.90 -18.07
N GLN A 75 16.56 11.14 -18.40
CA GLN A 75 16.16 12.12 -19.40
C GLN A 75 15.97 13.55 -18.84
N PHE A 76 16.11 13.74 -17.52
CA PHE A 76 15.77 15.00 -16.83
C PHE A 76 14.34 15.49 -17.08
N THR A 77 13.40 14.58 -17.31
CA THR A 77 11.99 14.86 -17.62
C THR A 77 11.05 14.60 -16.43
N LEU A 78 11.58 14.71 -15.21
CA LEU A 78 10.82 14.46 -13.99
C LEU A 78 9.75 15.56 -13.80
N THR A 79 8.48 15.17 -13.83
CA THR A 79 7.35 16.07 -13.57
C THR A 79 6.97 16.06 -12.08
N GLU A 80 6.22 17.06 -11.62
CA GLU A 80 5.67 17.08 -10.26
C GLU A 80 4.80 15.84 -9.99
N GLU A 81 4.02 15.40 -10.98
CA GLU A 81 3.15 14.23 -10.88
C GLU A 81 3.96 12.94 -10.63
N ILE A 82 5.00 12.70 -11.43
CA ILE A 82 5.88 11.53 -11.28
C ILE A 82 6.62 11.57 -9.94
N THR A 83 7.05 12.77 -9.51
CA THR A 83 7.73 12.97 -8.23
C THR A 83 6.79 12.65 -7.06
N LYS A 84 5.54 13.12 -7.12
CA LYS A 84 4.53 12.83 -6.10
C LYS A 84 4.27 11.33 -6.00
N ASP A 85 4.07 10.66 -7.13
CA ASP A 85 3.78 9.24 -7.17
C ASP A 85 4.93 8.40 -6.59
N VAL A 86 6.19 8.68 -6.96
CA VAL A 86 7.33 7.92 -6.41
C VAL A 86 7.58 8.23 -4.94
N CYS A 87 7.35 9.46 -4.49
CA CYS A 87 7.44 9.81 -3.07
C CYS A 87 6.39 9.04 -2.25
N ASN A 88 5.16 8.91 -2.76
CA ASN A 88 4.11 8.11 -2.11
C ASN A 88 4.52 6.63 -2.01
N VAL A 89 5.15 6.08 -3.05
CA VAL A 89 5.67 4.70 -3.06
C VAL A 89 6.75 4.53 -2.00
N ILE A 90 7.72 5.45 -1.94
CA ILE A 90 8.81 5.43 -0.96
C ILE A 90 8.27 5.59 0.46
N ALA A 91 7.29 6.47 0.67
CA ALA A 91 6.64 6.64 1.97
C ALA A 91 5.97 5.34 2.44
N MET A 92 5.30 4.62 1.53
CA MET A 92 4.70 3.32 1.84
C MET A 92 5.77 2.28 2.17
N LEU A 93 6.85 2.19 1.38
CA LEU A 93 7.98 1.29 1.68
C LEU A 93 8.59 1.56 3.06
N ASN A 94 8.79 2.83 3.41
CA ASN A 94 9.28 3.23 4.73
C ASN A 94 8.30 2.86 5.85
N CYS A 95 6.99 2.97 5.61
CA CYS A 95 5.96 2.53 6.56
C CYS A 95 6.07 1.01 6.81
N LEU A 96 6.20 0.21 5.75
CA LEU A 96 6.39 -1.25 5.87
C LEU A 96 7.69 -1.61 6.58
N ALA A 97 8.79 -0.89 6.34
CA ALA A 97 10.06 -1.14 7.01
C ALA A 97 10.07 -0.73 8.49
N SER A 98 9.22 0.23 8.88
CA SER A 98 9.16 0.76 10.24
C SER A 98 8.45 -0.20 11.21
N ASP A 99 7.50 -0.99 10.74
CA ASP A 99 6.77 -1.93 11.58
C ASP A 99 7.64 -3.15 11.97
N PRO A 100 7.81 -3.48 13.27
CA PRO A 100 8.75 -4.52 13.72
C PRO A 100 8.45 -5.93 13.20
N GLU A 101 7.17 -6.24 12.97
CA GLU A 101 6.73 -7.58 12.54
C GLU A 101 6.96 -7.77 11.03
N SER A 102 6.66 -6.74 10.22
CA SER A 102 6.92 -6.76 8.78
C SER A 102 8.36 -6.43 8.41
N ARG A 103 9.14 -5.77 9.28
CA ARG A 103 10.58 -5.53 9.08
C ARG A 103 11.38 -6.82 8.93
N LYS A 104 11.07 -7.85 9.73
CA LYS A 104 11.77 -9.15 9.63
C LYS A 104 11.53 -9.78 8.27
N THR A 105 10.28 -9.83 7.81
CA THR A 105 9.92 -10.38 6.50
C THR A 105 10.45 -9.53 5.34
N PHE A 106 10.51 -8.21 5.50
CA PHE A 106 11.13 -7.28 4.57
C PHE A 106 12.63 -7.52 4.41
N ILE A 107 13.37 -7.64 5.53
CA ILE A 107 14.82 -7.89 5.53
C ILE A 107 15.16 -9.29 5.02
N GLU A 108 14.35 -10.28 5.37
CA GLU A 108 14.55 -11.67 4.93
C GLU A 108 14.18 -11.88 3.45
N GLY A 109 13.58 -10.88 2.79
CA GLY A 109 13.21 -10.97 1.36
C GLY A 109 12.19 -12.07 1.07
N ASN A 110 11.40 -12.45 2.07
CA ASN A 110 10.41 -13.53 1.96
C ASN A 110 9.14 -12.99 1.28
N PHE A 111 9.25 -12.71 -0.02
CA PHE A 111 8.13 -12.37 -0.88
C PHE A 111 7.29 -13.65 -1.07
N ILE A 112 6.26 -13.81 -0.25
CA ILE A 112 5.30 -14.92 -0.34
C ILE A 112 4.47 -14.80 -1.63
#